data_AF-A0A6C0KIN3-F1
#
_entry.id   AF-A0A6C0KIN3-F1
#
_cell.length_a   1.000
_cell.length_b   1.000
_cell.length_c   1.000
_cell.angle_alpha   90.00
_cell.angle_beta   90.00
_cell.angle_gamma   90.00
#
_symmetry.space_group_name_H-M   'P 1'
#
loop_
_entity.id
_entity.type
_entity.pdbx_description
1 polymer ?
#
loop_
_entity_poly.entity_id
_entity_poly.type
_entity_poly.pdbx_seq_one_letter_code
_entity_poly.pdbx_strand_id
1 'polypeptide(L)'
;MASTIITQLQSYVRRYLANKNNIFKCFKQDIIQDKFKNEIMGYHIINDAPIKEAVWEEINKNIVKDVCEISDEAQGNHLSGKDNKFNNWNISNKTAKMNKNKIDISSYRLTKVCSNKSPGIPKDFIDEIEKRDNSFEYYSILLREERKNKNIHYIWCIIPKDYYIFNAKCYEWKRKFGKMKKNKDIQVGWESKYMNITFAMSSQLWFHFNYHDIKKYIIAEVEVNANQLPRLSYSEIYKLHVPNADINDLSDNMISLNI
;
A
#
# COMPACT_ATOMS: atom_id res chain seq x y z
N MET A 1 -3.17 -49.47 13.26
CA MET A 1 -4.35 -48.59 13.03
C MET A 1 -4.21 -47.22 13.70
N ALA A 2 -3.95 -47.10 15.00
CA ALA A 2 -3.85 -45.79 15.68
C ALA A 2 -2.76 -44.84 15.11
N SER A 3 -1.59 -45.36 14.76
CA SER A 3 -0.48 -44.57 14.16
C SER A 3 -0.85 -43.91 12.81
N THR A 4 -1.65 -44.60 11.99
CA THR A 4 -2.10 -44.10 10.68
C THR A 4 -3.10 -42.96 10.84
N ILE A 5 -4.02 -43.06 11.80
CA ILE A 5 -5.01 -42.01 12.11
C ILE A 5 -4.33 -40.75 12.65
N ILE A 6 -3.34 -40.90 13.55
CA ILE A 6 -2.58 -39.78 14.11
C ILE A 6 -1.82 -39.03 12.99
N THR A 7 -1.19 -39.78 12.07
CA THR A 7 -0.45 -39.18 10.95
C THR A 7 -1.37 -38.42 9.98
N GLN A 8 -2.56 -38.96 9.71
CA GLN A 8 -3.58 -38.29 8.89
C GLN A 8 -4.11 -37.00 9.55
N LEU A 9 -4.41 -37.04 10.84
CA LEU A 9 -4.84 -35.86 11.61
C LEU A 9 -3.75 -34.79 11.63
N GLN A 10 -2.50 -35.15 11.90
CA GLN A 10 -1.37 -34.21 11.86
C GLN A 10 -1.17 -33.60 10.46
N SER A 11 -1.32 -34.40 9.40
CA SER A 11 -1.27 -33.90 8.02
C SER A 11 -2.38 -32.90 7.73
N TYR A 12 -3.61 -33.19 8.18
CA TYR A 12 -4.74 -32.28 8.04
C TYR A 12 -4.53 -30.97 8.80
N VAL A 13 -4.08 -31.04 10.06
CA VAL A 13 -3.79 -29.86 10.88
C VAL A 13 -2.66 -29.03 10.29
N ARG A 14 -1.55 -29.64 9.85
CA ARG A 14 -0.44 -28.93 9.21
C ARG A 14 -0.87 -28.26 7.91
N ARG A 15 -1.67 -28.95 7.09
CA ARG A 15 -2.24 -28.37 5.87
C ARG A 15 -3.17 -27.21 6.19
N TYR A 16 -4.01 -27.34 7.21
CA TYR A 16 -4.88 -26.28 7.68
C TYR A 16 -4.08 -25.07 8.17
N LEU A 17 -3.07 -25.26 9.02
CA LEU A 17 -2.20 -24.19 9.51
C LEU A 17 -1.39 -23.52 8.40
N ALA A 18 -0.80 -24.30 7.49
CA ALA A 18 -0.07 -23.77 6.34
C ALA A 18 -0.99 -22.95 5.43
N ASN A 19 -2.24 -23.37 5.27
CA ASN A 19 -3.25 -22.64 4.51
C ASN A 19 -3.74 -21.38 5.22
N LYS A 20 -4.00 -21.46 6.54
CA LYS A 20 -4.43 -20.34 7.38
C LYS A 20 -3.35 -19.25 7.45
N ASN A 21 -2.09 -19.66 7.49
CA ASN A 21 -0.94 -18.77 7.55
C ASN A 21 -0.42 -18.34 6.16
N ASN A 22 -1.14 -18.66 5.08
CA ASN A 22 -0.80 -18.19 3.73
C ASN A 22 -1.64 -16.97 3.36
N ILE A 23 -1.01 -15.79 3.34
CA ILE A 23 -1.66 -14.52 3.02
C ILE A 23 -2.36 -14.56 1.65
N PHE A 24 -1.78 -15.24 0.65
CA PHE A 24 -2.39 -15.33 -0.68
C PHE A 24 -3.66 -16.17 -0.68
N LYS A 25 -3.68 -17.26 0.09
CA LYS A 25 -4.90 -18.06 0.22
C LYS A 25 -5.98 -17.27 0.96
N CYS A 26 -5.58 -16.49 1.96
CA CYS A 26 -6.49 -15.62 2.69
C CYS A 26 -7.09 -14.54 1.78
N PHE A 27 -6.27 -13.90 0.94
CA PHE A 27 -6.70 -12.71 0.20
C PHE A 27 -7.27 -13.02 -1.19
N LYS A 28 -6.94 -14.16 -1.81
CA LYS A 28 -7.50 -14.57 -3.11
C LYS A 28 -8.87 -15.26 -3.00
N GLN A 29 -9.68 -14.87 -2.01
CA GLN A 29 -11.05 -15.35 -1.85
C GLN A 29 -12.01 -14.43 -2.60
N ASP A 30 -13.10 -14.96 -3.16
CA ASP A 30 -14.08 -14.17 -3.92
C ASP A 30 -14.68 -13.02 -3.10
N ILE A 31 -14.91 -13.26 -1.80
CA ILE A 31 -15.40 -12.22 -0.87
C ILE A 31 -14.46 -11.00 -0.79
N ILE A 32 -13.15 -11.20 -0.95
CA ILE A 32 -12.17 -10.11 -0.94
C ILE A 32 -12.24 -9.31 -2.24
N GLN A 33 -12.41 -10.00 -3.38
CA GLN A 33 -12.60 -9.34 -4.68
C GLN A 33 -13.87 -8.49 -4.70
N ASP A 34 -14.97 -9.01 -4.14
CA ASP A 34 -16.25 -8.28 -4.06
C ASP A 34 -16.14 -7.04 -3.16
N LYS A 35 -15.52 -7.19 -1.99
CA LYS A 35 -15.26 -6.05 -1.10
C LYS A 35 -14.33 -5.02 -1.70
N PHE A 36 -13.25 -5.46 -2.35
CA PHE A 36 -12.36 -4.57 -3.07
C PHE A 36 -13.14 -3.75 -4.09
N LYS A 37 -13.96 -4.39 -4.92
CA LYS A 37 -14.82 -3.69 -5.86
C LYS A 37 -15.76 -2.69 -5.17
N ASN A 38 -16.45 -3.12 -4.12
CA ASN A 38 -17.45 -2.29 -3.43
C ASN A 38 -16.83 -1.07 -2.73
N GLU A 39 -15.70 -1.23 -2.03
CA GLU A 39 -15.02 -0.13 -1.35
C GLU A 39 -14.45 0.89 -2.36
N ILE A 40 -13.85 0.42 -3.46
CA ILE A 40 -13.31 1.31 -4.50
C ILE A 40 -14.44 2.06 -5.24
N MET A 41 -15.54 1.37 -5.56
CA MET A 41 -16.72 1.99 -6.16
C MET A 41 -17.38 2.99 -5.21
N GLY A 42 -17.55 2.61 -3.94
CA GLY A 42 -18.13 3.44 -2.88
C GLY A 42 -17.31 4.71 -2.66
N TYR A 43 -15.98 4.61 -2.65
CA TYR A 43 -15.09 5.77 -2.61
C TYR A 43 -15.37 6.74 -3.77
N HIS A 44 -15.55 6.21 -4.99
CA HIS A 44 -15.76 7.02 -6.19
C HIS A 44 -17.18 7.55 -6.38
N ILE A 45 -18.17 7.03 -5.66
CA ILE A 45 -19.49 7.68 -5.55
C ILE A 45 -19.37 9.07 -4.90
N ILE A 46 -18.40 9.22 -3.98
CA ILE A 46 -18.21 10.44 -3.18
C ILE A 46 -17.07 11.30 -3.75
N ASN A 47 -15.98 10.67 -4.20
CA ASN A 47 -14.73 11.32 -4.53
C ASN A 47 -14.36 11.20 -6.01
N ASP A 48 -13.97 12.31 -6.62
CA ASP A 48 -13.46 12.35 -8.01
C ASP A 48 -11.98 12.01 -8.11
N ALA A 49 -11.21 12.28 -7.05
CA ALA A 49 -9.77 12.07 -7.04
C ALA A 49 -9.44 10.57 -7.08
N PRO A 50 -8.33 10.15 -7.72
CA PRO A 50 -7.85 8.78 -7.57
C PRO A 50 -7.37 8.49 -6.15
N ILE A 51 -7.51 7.23 -5.71
CA ILE A 51 -7.09 6.77 -4.38
C ILE A 51 -5.56 6.87 -4.24
N LYS A 52 -5.10 7.41 -3.12
CA LYS A 52 -3.69 7.62 -2.77
C LYS A 52 -3.42 7.28 -1.30
N GLU A 53 -2.20 6.84 -1.02
CA GLU A 53 -1.58 6.55 0.29
C GLU A 53 -2.56 6.42 1.49
N ALA A 54 -2.84 7.51 2.22
CA ALA A 54 -3.66 7.46 3.43
C ALA A 54 -5.08 6.91 3.19
N VAL A 55 -5.68 7.23 2.04
CA VAL A 55 -7.01 6.69 1.66
C VAL A 55 -6.92 5.20 1.37
N TRP A 56 -5.82 4.76 0.73
CA TRP A 56 -5.63 3.35 0.44
C TRP A 56 -5.48 2.53 1.73
N GLU A 57 -4.74 3.03 2.72
CA GLU A 57 -4.61 2.35 4.02
C GLU A 57 -5.98 2.07 4.66
N GLU A 58 -6.85 3.07 4.71
CA GLU A 58 -8.19 2.95 5.28
C GLU A 58 -9.07 1.97 4.49
N ILE A 59 -9.09 2.10 3.15
CA ILE A 59 -9.84 1.20 2.28
C ILE A 59 -9.34 -0.24 2.42
N ASN A 60 -8.03 -0.44 2.47
CA ASN A 60 -7.43 -1.77 2.60
C ASN A 60 -7.89 -2.47 3.90
N LYS A 61 -7.95 -1.74 5.02
CA LYS A 61 -8.54 -2.25 6.27
C LYS A 61 -9.99 -2.68 6.07
N ASN A 62 -10.82 -1.83 5.48
CA ASN A 62 -12.24 -2.15 5.26
C ASN A 62 -12.45 -3.40 4.41
N ILE A 63 -11.60 -3.63 3.40
CA ILE A 63 -11.67 -4.81 2.55
C ILE A 63 -11.41 -6.08 3.36
N VAL A 64 -10.40 -6.08 4.23
CA VAL A 64 -9.94 -7.30 4.91
C VAL A 64 -10.57 -7.54 6.28
N LYS A 65 -11.29 -6.58 6.86
CA LYS A 65 -11.76 -6.63 8.27
C LYS A 65 -12.60 -7.83 8.66
N ASP A 66 -13.42 -8.38 7.77
CA ASP A 66 -14.23 -9.58 8.10
C ASP A 66 -13.51 -10.90 7.77
N VAL A 67 -12.28 -10.83 7.26
CA VAL A 67 -11.47 -12.01 6.88
C VAL A 67 -10.20 -12.11 7.72
N CYS A 68 -9.73 -10.99 8.28
CA CYS A 68 -8.53 -10.90 9.10
C CYS A 68 -8.76 -10.06 10.35
N GLU A 69 -8.08 -10.43 11.43
CA GLU A 69 -7.93 -9.57 12.59
C GLU A 69 -7.03 -8.38 12.22
N ILE A 70 -7.54 -7.16 12.39
CA ILE A 70 -6.79 -5.93 12.13
C ILE A 70 -6.25 -5.41 13.45
N SER A 71 -4.95 -5.09 13.47
CA SER A 71 -4.29 -4.49 14.63
C SER A 71 -3.22 -3.49 14.19
N ASP A 72 -2.68 -2.75 15.16
CA ASP A 72 -1.68 -1.69 14.94
C ASP A 72 -2.18 -0.59 13.99
N GLU A 73 -3.33 0.00 14.30
CA GLU A 73 -3.90 1.13 13.56
C GLU A 73 -3.19 2.45 13.87
N ALA A 74 -2.99 3.28 12.86
CA ALA A 74 -2.28 4.55 12.93
C ALA A 74 -3.02 5.63 13.71
N GLN A 75 -2.95 5.58 15.04
CA GLN A 75 -3.25 6.74 15.89
C GLN A 75 -2.02 7.64 16.08
N GLY A 76 -1.28 7.91 15.00
CA GLY A 76 -0.20 8.91 14.97
C GLY A 76 1.20 8.47 15.45
N ASN A 77 1.37 7.25 15.97
CA ASN A 77 2.68 6.74 16.43
C ASN A 77 3.02 5.40 15.77
N HIS A 78 3.76 5.43 14.65
CA HIS A 78 4.17 4.22 13.93
C HIS A 78 5.68 4.12 13.70
N LEU A 79 6.17 2.88 13.69
CA LEU A 79 7.49 2.53 13.20
C LEU A 79 7.55 2.82 11.69
N SER A 80 8.62 3.48 11.23
CA SER A 80 8.78 3.86 9.83
C SER A 80 8.69 2.62 8.92
N GLY A 81 7.66 2.57 8.07
CA GLY A 81 7.50 1.54 7.04
C GLY A 81 6.35 0.56 7.26
N LYS A 82 5.81 0.43 8.48
CA LYS A 82 4.64 -0.40 8.78
C LYS A 82 3.40 0.48 8.94
N ASP A 83 2.35 0.13 8.19
CA ASP A 83 1.08 0.87 8.18
C ASP A 83 -0.04 0.07 8.85
N ASN A 84 -0.16 -1.24 8.56
CA ASN A 84 -1.18 -2.09 9.20
C ASN A 84 -0.61 -3.46 9.59
N LYS A 85 -1.34 -4.17 10.46
CA LYS A 85 -1.15 -5.59 10.70
C LYS A 85 -2.44 -6.36 10.43
N PHE A 86 -2.39 -7.34 9.54
CA PHE A 86 -3.50 -8.22 9.20
C PHE A 86 -3.17 -9.64 9.67
N ASN A 87 -3.91 -10.15 10.63
CA ASN A 87 -3.55 -11.33 11.42
C ASN A 87 -2.12 -11.17 11.99
N ASN A 88 -1.19 -12.00 11.53
CA ASN A 88 0.23 -11.95 11.90
C ASN A 88 1.11 -11.29 10.84
N TRP A 89 0.55 -10.74 9.77
CA TRP A 89 1.31 -10.14 8.67
C TRP A 89 1.38 -8.64 8.82
N ASN A 90 2.61 -8.13 8.92
CA ASN A 90 2.87 -6.69 8.92
C ASN A 90 2.91 -6.18 7.47
N ILE A 91 2.16 -5.10 7.20
CA ILE A 91 1.90 -4.58 5.85
C ILE A 91 2.43 -3.16 5.71
N SER A 92 3.10 -2.89 4.59
CA SER A 92 3.43 -1.55 4.11
C SER A 92 2.55 -1.21 2.91
N ASN A 93 1.65 -0.24 3.06
CA ASN A 93 0.78 0.23 2.01
C ASN A 93 1.53 1.17 1.07
N LYS A 94 1.32 0.99 -0.23
CA LYS A 94 1.85 1.84 -1.29
C LYS A 94 0.79 2.07 -2.34
N THR A 95 0.86 3.21 -3.01
CA THR A 95 0.05 3.47 -4.20
C THR A 95 0.95 3.91 -5.34
N ALA A 96 0.60 3.53 -6.57
CA ALA A 96 1.38 3.91 -7.74
C ALA A 96 0.47 4.18 -8.94
N LYS A 97 0.85 5.16 -9.76
CA LYS A 97 0.27 5.31 -11.10
C LYS A 97 1.05 4.41 -12.06
N MET A 98 0.35 3.54 -12.75
CA MET A 98 0.92 2.71 -13.80
C MET A 98 0.86 3.47 -15.12
N ASN A 99 2.02 3.61 -15.77
CA ASN A 99 2.14 4.23 -17.09
C ASN A 99 2.54 3.16 -18.11
N LYS A 100 1.58 2.67 -18.89
CA LYS A 100 1.71 1.45 -19.71
C LYS A 100 2.04 0.26 -18.79
N ASN A 101 3.27 -0.23 -18.84
CA ASN A 101 3.74 -1.32 -17.96
C ASN A 101 4.69 -0.82 -16.88
N LYS A 102 5.03 0.47 -16.82
CA LYS A 102 6.01 1.01 -15.87
C LYS A 102 5.33 1.42 -14.57
N ILE A 103 5.94 1.02 -13.46
CA ILE A 103 5.47 1.29 -12.11
C ILE A 103 6.63 1.90 -11.33
N ASP A 104 6.36 3.06 -10.71
CA ASP A 104 7.29 3.78 -9.86
C ASP A 104 6.68 3.92 -8.47
N ILE A 105 7.38 3.44 -7.43
CA ILE A 105 6.92 3.48 -6.04
C ILE A 105 7.98 4.13 -5.18
N SER A 106 7.60 5.18 -4.46
CA SER A 106 8.43 5.76 -3.40
C SER A 106 8.40 4.91 -2.14
N SER A 107 9.54 4.79 -1.48
CA SER A 107 9.68 4.10 -0.19
C SER A 107 10.32 5.01 0.87
N TYR A 108 11.50 4.70 1.38
CA TYR A 108 12.12 5.44 2.48
C TYR A 108 12.86 6.71 2.05
N ARG A 109 12.90 7.68 2.97
CA ARG A 109 13.85 8.80 2.92
C ARG A 109 15.13 8.41 3.66
N LEU A 110 16.25 8.47 2.95
CA LEU A 110 17.57 8.01 3.40
C LEU A 110 18.49 9.19 3.75
N THR A 111 17.91 10.32 4.18
CA THR A 111 18.66 11.56 4.50
C THR A 111 19.75 11.38 5.54
N LYS A 112 19.61 10.40 6.45
CA LYS A 112 20.58 10.11 7.50
C LYS A 112 21.89 9.51 6.97
N VAL A 113 21.84 8.82 5.84
CA VAL A 113 22.96 8.03 5.29
C VAL A 113 23.45 8.57 3.95
N CYS A 114 22.64 9.35 3.23
CA CYS A 114 23.05 9.98 1.98
C CYS A 114 22.30 11.30 1.73
N SER A 115 22.95 12.22 1.02
CA SER A 115 22.41 13.53 0.61
C SER A 115 23.23 14.10 -0.55
N ASN A 116 22.80 15.24 -1.09
CA ASN A 116 23.57 15.99 -2.08
C ASN A 116 24.92 16.50 -1.56
N LYS A 117 25.04 16.78 -0.26
CA LYS A 117 26.29 17.24 0.38
C LYS A 117 27.22 16.09 0.74
N SER A 118 26.65 14.96 1.13
CA SER A 118 27.36 13.73 1.47
C SER A 118 26.65 12.55 0.80
N PRO A 119 27.09 12.13 -0.40
CA PRO A 119 26.41 11.08 -1.16
C PRO A 119 26.32 9.72 -0.47
N GLY A 120 27.09 9.48 0.60
CA GLY A 120 27.18 8.20 1.29
C GLY A 120 27.88 7.12 0.44
N ILE A 121 27.85 5.89 0.92
CA ILE A 121 28.32 4.70 0.18
C ILE A 121 27.21 3.63 0.12
N PRO A 122 27.25 2.71 -0.87
CA PRO A 122 26.23 1.67 -1.01
C PRO A 122 25.93 0.87 0.24
N LYS A 123 26.96 0.51 1.01
CA LYS A 123 26.82 -0.25 2.24
C LYS A 123 25.86 0.43 3.23
N ASP A 124 26.10 1.70 3.54
CA ASP A 124 25.37 2.41 4.59
C ASP A 124 23.87 2.56 4.26
N PHE A 125 23.54 2.88 3.02
CA PHE A 125 22.14 3.02 2.64
C PHE A 125 21.44 1.67 2.43
N ILE A 126 22.15 0.61 2.05
CA ILE A 126 21.61 -0.74 2.03
C ILE A 126 21.26 -1.18 3.46
N ASP A 127 22.17 -0.98 4.41
CA ASP A 127 21.96 -1.35 5.81
C ASP A 127 20.77 -0.58 6.43
N GLU A 128 20.60 0.70 6.09
CA GLU A 128 19.44 1.51 6.52
C GLU A 128 18.12 1.06 5.86
N ILE A 129 18.14 0.64 4.59
CA ILE A 129 16.96 0.07 3.91
C ILE A 129 16.51 -1.20 4.62
N GLU A 130 17.43 -2.14 4.87
CA GLU A 130 17.12 -3.40 5.53
C GLU A 130 16.60 -3.22 6.95
N LYS A 131 17.20 -2.29 7.70
CA LYS A 131 16.75 -1.94 9.03
C LYS A 131 15.28 -1.52 9.04
N ARG A 132 14.84 -0.76 8.03
CA ARG A 132 13.44 -0.33 7.89
C ARG A 132 12.55 -1.47 7.39
N ASP A 133 13.04 -2.27 6.45
CA ASP A 133 12.34 -3.45 5.94
C ASP A 133 12.02 -4.48 7.04
N ASN A 134 12.75 -4.51 8.14
CA ASN A 134 12.46 -5.38 9.29
C ASN A 134 11.11 -5.11 9.97
N SER A 135 10.48 -3.96 9.72
CA SER A 135 9.20 -3.57 10.35
C SER A 135 7.96 -4.20 9.71
N PHE A 136 8.06 -4.73 8.48
CA PHE A 136 6.94 -5.36 7.79
C PHE A 136 7.35 -6.64 7.05
N GLU A 137 6.40 -7.31 6.41
CA GLU A 137 6.64 -8.55 5.65
C GLU A 137 6.18 -8.43 4.19
N TYR A 138 5.09 -7.68 3.94
CA TYR A 138 4.53 -7.52 2.61
C TYR A 138 4.29 -6.06 2.27
N TYR A 139 4.47 -5.75 0.99
CA TYR A 139 3.94 -4.54 0.38
C TYR A 139 2.52 -4.79 -0.11
N SER A 140 1.56 -3.98 0.34
CA SER A 140 0.21 -3.89 -0.21
C SER A 140 0.12 -2.70 -1.15
N ILE A 141 0.12 -2.99 -2.45
CA ILE A 141 0.30 -2.00 -3.49
C ILE A 141 -1.00 -1.84 -4.26
N LEU A 142 -1.60 -0.65 -4.21
CA LEU A 142 -2.68 -0.26 -5.10
C LEU A 142 -2.11 0.47 -6.32
N LEU A 143 -2.17 -0.20 -7.47
CA LEU A 143 -1.86 0.39 -8.76
C LEU A 143 -3.12 1.03 -9.34
N ARG A 144 -2.94 2.15 -10.05
CA ARG A 144 -3.98 2.77 -10.86
C ARG A 144 -3.50 3.02 -12.28
N GLU A 145 -4.29 2.63 -13.25
CA GLU A 145 -4.16 3.01 -14.65
C GLU A 145 -5.28 4.00 -14.99
N GLU A 146 -4.91 5.27 -15.11
CA GLU A 146 -5.85 6.35 -15.47
C GLU A 146 -6.02 6.39 -16.99
N ARG A 147 -7.21 6.06 -17.47
CA ARG A 147 -7.59 6.03 -18.89
C ARG A 147 -8.42 7.26 -19.26
N LYS A 148 -8.81 7.38 -20.53
CA LYS A 148 -9.68 8.47 -21.01
C LYS A 148 -11.06 8.39 -20.33
N ASN A 149 -11.79 9.50 -20.35
CA ASN A 149 -13.17 9.61 -19.86
C ASN A 149 -13.36 9.24 -18.39
N LYS A 150 -12.40 9.63 -17.52
CA LYS A 150 -12.43 9.32 -16.08
C LYS A 150 -12.59 7.82 -15.77
N ASN A 151 -12.12 6.95 -16.67
CA ASN A 151 -12.02 5.52 -16.39
C ASN A 151 -10.69 5.25 -15.67
N ILE A 152 -10.73 4.58 -14.52
CA ILE A 152 -9.55 4.20 -13.76
C ILE A 152 -9.62 2.69 -13.52
N HIS A 153 -8.57 1.98 -13.93
CA HIS A 153 -8.39 0.56 -13.60
C HIS A 153 -7.50 0.44 -12.38
N TYR A 154 -8.04 -0.07 -11.28
CA TYR A 154 -7.32 -0.33 -10.04
C TYR A 154 -6.92 -1.80 -9.96
N ILE A 155 -5.68 -2.04 -9.57
CA ILE A 155 -5.11 -3.38 -9.38
C ILE A 155 -4.45 -3.42 -8.02
N TRP A 156 -4.88 -4.35 -7.17
CA TRP A 156 -4.31 -4.57 -5.85
C TRP A 156 -3.38 -5.78 -5.85
N CYS A 157 -2.15 -5.56 -5.40
CA CYS A 157 -1.11 -6.57 -5.29
C CYS A 157 -0.61 -6.71 -3.85
N ILE A 158 -0.31 -7.93 -3.43
CA ILE A 158 0.40 -8.23 -2.18
C ILE A 158 1.73 -8.89 -2.51
N ILE A 159 2.84 -8.21 -2.25
CA ILE A 159 4.16 -8.67 -2.68
C ILE A 159 5.07 -8.85 -1.47
N PRO A 160 5.74 -10.01 -1.31
CA PRO A 160 6.72 -10.21 -0.26
C PRO A 160 7.84 -9.16 -0.35
N LYS A 161 8.29 -8.62 0.79
CA LYS A 161 9.36 -7.62 0.83
C LYS A 161 10.70 -8.13 0.29
N ASP A 162 10.93 -9.44 0.40
CA ASP A 162 12.15 -10.12 -0.05
C ASP A 162 12.12 -10.45 -1.55
N TYR A 163 11.04 -10.11 -2.26
CA TYR A 163 10.95 -10.29 -3.70
C TYR A 163 12.01 -9.46 -4.43
N TYR A 164 12.58 -10.01 -5.50
CA TYR A 164 13.82 -9.49 -6.09
C TYR A 164 13.77 -8.00 -6.44
N ILE A 165 12.62 -7.47 -6.88
CA ILE A 165 12.48 -6.05 -7.24
C ILE A 165 12.67 -5.09 -6.06
N PHE A 166 12.52 -5.58 -4.83
CA PHE A 166 12.68 -4.82 -3.58
C PHE A 166 13.99 -5.12 -2.86
N ASN A 167 14.77 -6.10 -3.31
CA ASN A 167 16.02 -6.48 -2.65
C ASN A 167 17.20 -5.62 -3.09
N ALA A 168 17.57 -4.64 -2.27
CA ALA A 168 18.65 -3.69 -2.56
C ALA A 168 20.06 -4.32 -2.57
N LYS A 169 20.25 -5.47 -1.90
CA LYS A 169 21.53 -6.21 -1.85
C LYS A 169 21.82 -6.99 -3.11
N CYS A 170 20.80 -7.37 -3.87
CA CYS A 170 20.95 -8.23 -5.05
C CYS A 170 21.57 -7.52 -6.26
N TYR A 171 21.79 -6.21 -6.21
CA TYR A 171 22.19 -5.44 -7.37
C TYR A 171 23.32 -4.46 -7.07
N GLU A 172 24.15 -4.22 -8.09
CA GLU A 172 25.19 -3.20 -8.05
C GLU A 172 24.57 -1.80 -8.04
N TRP A 173 25.15 -0.90 -7.27
CA TRP A 173 24.73 0.51 -7.18
C TRP A 173 25.76 1.42 -7.83
N LYS A 174 25.30 2.25 -8.77
CA LYS A 174 26.12 3.19 -9.53
C LYS A 174 25.74 4.62 -9.17
N ARG A 175 26.72 5.52 -9.28
CA ARG A 175 26.49 6.95 -9.07
C ARG A 175 25.62 7.49 -10.20
N LYS A 176 24.54 8.18 -9.85
CA LYS A 176 23.66 8.84 -10.81
C LYS A 176 24.09 10.29 -10.95
N PHE A 177 24.47 10.71 -12.16
CA PHE A 177 24.90 12.09 -12.44
C PHE A 177 23.80 12.91 -13.12
N GLY A 178 23.73 14.20 -12.80
CA GLY A 178 22.77 15.10 -13.43
C GLY A 178 23.14 15.37 -14.89
N LYS A 179 22.12 15.46 -15.75
CA LYS A 179 22.30 15.63 -17.21
C LYS A 179 22.11 17.06 -17.70
N MET A 180 21.72 18.00 -16.84
CA MET A 180 21.27 19.35 -17.25
C MET A 180 21.90 20.47 -16.43
N LYS A 181 22.32 21.54 -17.12
CA LYS A 181 22.73 22.86 -16.61
C LYS A 181 23.48 22.78 -15.26
N LYS A 182 22.83 23.24 -14.18
CA LYS A 182 23.40 23.43 -12.84
C LYS A 182 23.84 22.14 -12.15
N ASN A 183 23.31 20.99 -12.58
CA ASN A 183 23.62 19.69 -11.99
C ASN A 183 24.42 18.79 -12.95
N LYS A 184 24.91 19.34 -14.07
CA LYS A 184 25.69 18.56 -15.02
C LYS A 184 26.95 18.04 -14.33
N ASP A 185 27.20 16.74 -14.45
CA ASP A 185 28.36 16.04 -13.88
C ASP A 185 28.42 16.06 -12.33
N ILE A 186 27.37 16.54 -11.67
CA ILE A 186 27.19 16.45 -10.21
C ILE A 186 26.45 15.15 -9.88
N GLN A 187 26.90 14.43 -8.85
CA GLN A 187 26.16 13.28 -8.36
C GLN A 187 24.83 13.73 -7.74
N VAL A 188 23.73 13.29 -8.34
CA VAL A 188 22.35 13.62 -7.93
C VAL A 188 21.65 12.44 -7.24
N GLY A 189 22.33 11.31 -7.11
CA GLY A 189 21.79 10.13 -6.47
C GLY A 189 22.59 8.86 -6.68
N TRP A 190 21.91 7.74 -6.45
CA TRP A 190 22.37 6.39 -6.73
C TRP A 190 21.34 5.68 -7.61
N GLU A 191 21.78 4.78 -8.47
CA GLU A 191 20.89 3.97 -9.30
C GLU A 191 21.34 2.51 -9.36
N SER A 192 20.36 1.64 -9.51
CA SER A 192 20.52 0.21 -9.65
C SER A 192 19.45 -0.33 -10.62
N LYS A 193 19.36 -1.65 -10.79
CA LYS A 193 18.48 -2.27 -11.80
C LYS A 193 16.99 -1.92 -11.61
N TYR A 194 16.48 -2.07 -10.40
CA TYR A 194 15.07 -1.83 -10.06
C TYR A 194 14.87 -0.64 -9.12
N MET A 195 15.92 0.15 -8.87
CA MET A 195 15.92 1.13 -7.78
C MET A 195 16.72 2.37 -8.12
N ASN A 196 16.32 3.49 -7.53
CA ASN A 196 17.22 4.64 -7.41
C ASN A 196 17.00 5.38 -6.09
N ILE A 197 18.01 6.15 -5.71
CA ILE A 197 17.93 7.12 -4.61
C ILE A 197 18.13 8.48 -5.25
N THR A 198 17.19 9.40 -5.04
CA THR A 198 17.25 10.76 -5.61
C THR A 198 17.38 11.81 -4.50
N PHE A 199 18.46 12.60 -4.53
CA PHE A 199 18.77 13.56 -3.45
C PHE A 199 17.81 14.76 -3.38
N ALA A 200 17.17 15.13 -4.50
CA ALA A 200 16.28 16.30 -4.59
C ALA A 200 15.01 16.23 -3.71
N MET A 201 14.72 15.07 -3.10
CA MET A 201 13.53 14.84 -2.28
C MET A 201 13.89 14.16 -0.96
N SER A 202 14.83 14.73 -0.20
CA SER A 202 15.28 14.12 1.06
C SER A 202 15.82 12.69 0.83
N SER A 203 16.64 12.51 -0.20
CA SER A 203 17.26 11.22 -0.53
C SER A 203 16.24 10.06 -0.58
N GLN A 204 15.19 10.27 -1.36
CA GLN A 204 14.06 9.34 -1.49
C GLN A 204 14.50 8.11 -2.29
N LEU A 205 14.26 6.93 -1.73
CA LEU A 205 14.32 5.64 -2.44
C LEU A 205 13.07 5.49 -3.31
N TRP A 206 13.30 5.09 -4.56
CA TRP A 206 12.29 4.74 -5.55
C TRP A 206 12.54 3.32 -6.07
N PHE A 207 11.48 2.53 -6.12
CA PHE A 207 11.43 1.27 -6.84
C PHE A 207 10.86 1.51 -8.24
N HIS A 208 11.48 0.89 -9.25
CA HIS A 208 11.15 0.99 -10.66
C HIS A 208 11.06 -0.42 -11.24
N PHE A 209 9.87 -0.87 -11.60
CA PHE A 209 9.67 -2.22 -12.15
C PHE A 209 8.52 -2.23 -13.16
N ASN A 210 8.36 -3.36 -13.86
CA ASN A 210 7.29 -3.54 -14.81
C ASN A 210 6.12 -4.31 -14.21
N TYR A 211 4.91 -4.07 -14.72
CA TYR A 211 3.72 -4.81 -14.36
C TYR A 211 3.89 -6.34 -14.45
N HIS A 212 4.61 -6.81 -15.48
CA HIS A 212 4.91 -8.23 -15.64
C HIS A 212 5.75 -8.83 -14.50
N ASP A 213 6.59 -8.03 -13.84
CA ASP A 213 7.41 -8.49 -12.71
C ASP A 213 6.54 -8.91 -11.51
N ILE A 214 5.31 -8.38 -11.40
CA ILE A 214 4.46 -8.54 -10.21
C ILE A 214 3.11 -9.21 -10.47
N LYS A 215 2.77 -9.52 -11.72
CA LYS A 215 1.43 -10.02 -12.12
C LYS A 215 0.94 -11.23 -11.29
N LYS A 216 1.83 -12.12 -10.87
CA LYS A 216 1.49 -13.30 -10.03
C LYS A 216 0.96 -12.95 -8.63
N TYR A 217 1.24 -11.75 -8.16
CA TYR A 217 0.89 -11.23 -6.83
C TYR A 217 -0.40 -10.41 -6.81
N ILE A 218 -1.10 -10.32 -7.93
CA ILE A 218 -2.41 -9.68 -8.00
C ILE A 218 -3.39 -10.46 -7.11
N ILE A 219 -4.10 -9.70 -6.29
CA ILE A 219 -5.16 -10.17 -5.40
C ILE A 219 -6.52 -9.87 -6.02
N ALA A 220 -6.72 -8.62 -6.44
CA ALA A 220 -7.99 -8.15 -6.95
C ALA A 220 -7.81 -7.01 -7.96
N GLU A 221 -8.79 -6.83 -8.84
CA GLU A 221 -8.82 -5.74 -9.82
C GLU A 221 -10.24 -5.22 -10.06
N VAL A 222 -10.36 -3.94 -10.41
CA VAL A 222 -11.66 -3.31 -10.68
C VAL A 222 -11.50 -2.12 -11.63
N GLU A 223 -12.36 -2.02 -12.64
CA GLU A 223 -12.49 -0.84 -13.48
C GLU A 223 -13.60 0.07 -12.95
N VAL A 224 -13.27 1.35 -12.76
CA VAL A 224 -14.21 2.38 -12.31
C VAL A 224 -14.41 3.37 -13.44
N ASN A 225 -15.66 3.59 -13.84
CA ASN A 225 -16.03 4.70 -14.71
C ASN A 225 -16.77 5.75 -13.90
N ALA A 226 -16.06 6.79 -13.48
CA ALA A 226 -16.61 7.80 -12.57
C ALA A 226 -17.79 8.61 -13.20
N ASN A 227 -17.98 8.56 -14.52
CA ASN A 227 -19.11 9.19 -15.20
C ASN A 227 -20.40 8.34 -15.15
N GLN A 228 -20.29 7.05 -14.82
CA GLN A 228 -21.43 6.13 -14.74
C GLN A 228 -21.89 5.87 -13.30
N LEU A 229 -21.15 6.35 -12.31
CA LEU A 229 -21.50 6.20 -10.91
C LEU A 229 -22.46 7.32 -10.46
N PRO A 230 -23.48 6.99 -9.64
CA PRO A 230 -24.25 8.01 -8.94
C PRO A 230 -23.31 8.82 -8.04
N ARG A 231 -23.60 10.11 -7.88
CA ARG A 231 -22.81 10.98 -7.00
C ARG A 231 -23.59 11.31 -5.76
N LEU A 232 -22.95 11.11 -4.62
CA LEU A 232 -23.50 11.45 -3.31
C LEU A 232 -22.56 12.41 -2.62
N SER A 233 -23.12 13.52 -2.15
CA SER A 233 -22.47 14.42 -1.22
C SER A 233 -22.49 13.84 0.20
N TYR A 234 -21.58 14.30 1.06
CA TYR A 234 -21.56 13.91 2.47
C TYR A 234 -22.87 14.24 3.20
N SER A 235 -23.59 15.30 2.79
CA SER A 235 -24.86 15.68 3.41
C SER A 235 -25.99 14.71 3.05
N GLU A 236 -26.03 14.20 1.82
CA GLU A 236 -26.97 13.15 1.42
C GLU A 236 -26.69 11.85 2.18
N ILE A 237 -25.43 11.47 2.34
CA ILE A 237 -25.04 10.30 3.14
C ILE A 237 -25.47 10.48 4.60
N TYR A 238 -25.21 11.65 5.20
CA TYR A 238 -25.61 11.95 6.57
C TYR A 238 -27.12 11.83 6.75
N LYS A 239 -27.92 12.43 5.86
CA LYS A 239 -29.39 12.38 5.92
C LYS A 239 -29.95 10.97 5.77
N LEU A 240 -29.31 10.12 4.95
CA LEU A 240 -29.73 8.72 4.78
C LEU A 240 -29.51 7.88 6.05
N HIS A 241 -28.49 8.21 6.86
CA HIS A 241 -28.12 7.43 8.04
C HIS A 241 -28.57 8.06 9.36
N VAL A 242 -28.94 9.34 9.35
CA VAL A 242 -29.46 10.08 10.50
C VAL A 242 -30.80 10.74 10.09
N PRO A 243 -31.90 9.96 10.00
CA PRO A 243 -33.15 10.43 9.38
C PRO A 243 -33.83 11.58 10.13
N ASN A 244 -33.50 11.79 11.41
CA ASN A 244 -34.19 12.72 12.31
C ASN A 244 -33.23 13.67 13.06
N ALA A 245 -32.13 14.12 12.46
CA ALA A 245 -31.39 15.24 13.02
C ALA A 245 -32.22 16.53 12.83
N ASP A 246 -33.23 16.72 13.67
CA ASP A 246 -33.94 17.98 13.80
C ASP A 246 -32.90 19.05 14.15
N ILE A 247 -32.87 20.10 13.33
CA ILE A 247 -31.92 21.22 13.46
C ILE A 247 -32.06 21.93 14.82
N ASN A 248 -33.15 21.68 15.55
CA ASN A 248 -33.43 22.23 16.87
C ASN A 248 -32.72 21.50 18.03
N ASP A 249 -32.18 20.30 17.84
CA ASP A 249 -31.49 19.56 18.92
C ASP A 249 -30.00 19.95 19.08
N LEU A 250 -29.47 20.75 18.15
CA LEU A 250 -28.09 21.27 18.19
C LEU A 250 -27.97 22.59 18.95
N SER A 251 -29.06 23.33 19.16
CA SER A 251 -29.03 24.55 19.99
C SER A 251 -28.96 24.26 21.48
N ASP A 252 -29.53 23.13 21.93
CA ASP A 252 -29.60 22.82 23.37
C ASP A 252 -28.30 22.19 23.91
N ASN A 253 -27.49 21.56 23.04
CA ASN A 253 -26.20 20.98 23.41
C ASN A 253 -25.01 21.94 23.34
N MET A 254 -25.20 23.17 22.81
CA MET A 254 -24.15 24.21 22.87
C MET A 254 -24.25 25.13 24.09
N ILE A 255 -25.34 25.07 24.87
CA ILE A 255 -25.51 25.88 26.08
C ILE A 255 -24.87 25.22 27.32
N SER A 256 -24.62 23.90 27.30
CA SER A 256 -24.07 23.16 28.45
C SER A 256 -22.53 23.05 28.50
N LEU A 257 -21.80 23.65 27.55
CA LEU A 257 -20.32 23.64 27.53
C LEU A 257 -19.68 24.98 27.95
N ASN A 258 -20.47 25.93 28.46
CA ASN A 258 -19.97 27.19 29.04
C ASN A 258 -20.28 27.27 30.56
N ILE A 259 -19.82 26.28 31.33
CA ILE A 259 -19.58 26.40 32.78
C ILE A 259 -18.21 25.79 33.10
#